data_AF-A0A4C1YY22-F1
#
_entry.id   AF-A0A4C1YY22-F1
#
_cell.length_a   1.000
_cell.length_b   1.000
_cell.length_c   1.000
_cell.angle_alpha   90.00
_cell.angle_beta   90.00
_cell.angle_gamma   90.00
#
_symmetry.space_group_name_H-M   'P 1'
#
loop_
_entity.id
_entity.type
_entity.pdbx_description
1 polymer ?
#
loop_
_entity_poly.entity_id
_entity_poly.type
_entity_poly.pdbx_seq_one_letter_code
_entity_poly.pdbx_strand_id
1 'polypeptide(L)'
;MRSLSASFPRVEKAYRVLGGIEMTSHMAQILTDHGGFAQYLFRFKLRDSPHCAYDPAEIQDVLHVLEDCDMFLRERAALEPWIGVAISRRHFPEILDDAGKKEKFIAYCINIVKRCNRINNAN
;
A
#
# COMPACT_ATOMS: atom_id res chain seq x y z
N MET A 1 -11.07 -0.32 -8.22
CA MET A 1 -9.78 0.19 -7.73
C MET A 1 -9.70 -0.09 -6.24
N ARG A 2 -8.72 -0.86 -5.80
CA ARG A 2 -8.57 -1.29 -4.41
C ARG A 2 -7.52 -0.38 -3.78
N SER A 3 -7.94 0.60 -3.00
CA SER A 3 -7.05 1.59 -2.39
C SER A 3 -7.06 1.52 -0.87
N LEU A 4 -6.03 2.04 -0.20
CA LEU A 4 -6.03 2.13 1.26
C LEU A 4 -7.18 3.01 1.76
N SER A 5 -7.53 4.06 1.03
CA SER A 5 -8.65 4.96 1.38
C SER A 5 -10.00 4.24 1.48
N ALA A 6 -10.19 3.16 0.71
CA ALA A 6 -11.40 2.32 0.78
C ALA A 6 -11.52 1.52 2.08
N SER A 7 -10.56 1.67 3.02
CA SER A 7 -10.63 1.11 4.38
C SER A 7 -11.28 2.08 5.38
N PHE A 8 -11.57 3.31 4.98
CA PHE A 8 -12.28 4.30 5.79
C PHE A 8 -13.73 4.44 5.32
N PRO A 9 -14.72 3.90 6.05
CA PRO A 9 -16.12 4.02 5.65
C PRO A 9 -16.70 5.43 5.88
N ARG A 10 -15.98 6.29 6.64
CA ARG A 10 -16.42 7.64 7.02
C ARG A 10 -15.27 8.64 6.97
N VAL A 11 -15.55 9.86 6.52
CA VAL A 11 -14.57 10.93 6.37
C VAL A 11 -13.97 11.34 7.70
N GLU A 12 -14.74 11.33 8.80
CA GLU A 12 -14.22 11.68 10.13
C GLU A 12 -13.14 10.70 10.59
N LYS A 13 -13.31 9.40 10.27
CA LYS A 13 -12.31 8.38 10.60
C LYS A 13 -11.05 8.56 9.75
N ALA A 14 -11.21 8.82 8.45
CA ALA A 14 -10.09 9.14 7.58
C ALA A 14 -9.33 10.37 8.09
N TYR A 15 -10.04 11.43 8.47
CA TYR A 15 -9.45 12.66 8.99
C TYR A 15 -8.67 12.41 10.30
N ARG A 16 -9.22 11.63 11.23
CA ARG A 16 -8.51 11.27 12.48
C ARG A 16 -7.21 10.52 12.22
N VAL A 17 -7.23 9.58 11.28
CA VAL A 17 -6.07 8.73 10.97
C VAL A 17 -5.02 9.50 10.17
N LEU A 18 -5.45 10.21 9.13
CA LEU A 18 -4.60 10.87 8.14
C LEU A 18 -4.23 12.31 8.52
N GLY A 19 -4.96 12.96 9.42
CA GLY A 19 -4.81 14.39 9.75
C GLY A 19 -3.47 14.79 10.34
N GLY A 20 -2.64 13.82 10.76
CA GLY A 20 -1.27 14.04 11.21
C GLY A 20 -0.20 13.46 10.27
N ILE A 21 -0.57 12.98 9.09
CA ILE A 21 0.35 12.38 8.11
C ILE A 21 0.68 13.43 7.05
N GLU A 22 1.98 13.65 6.80
CA GLU A 22 2.43 14.49 5.70
C GLU A 22 1.99 13.89 4.35
N MET A 23 1.27 14.68 3.54
CA MET A 23 0.78 14.25 2.23
C MET A 23 1.88 14.29 1.18
N THR A 24 2.78 13.31 1.24
CA THR A 24 3.83 13.12 0.23
C THR A 24 3.27 12.46 -1.04
N SER A 25 4.04 12.49 -2.14
CA SER A 25 3.67 11.77 -3.38
C SER A 25 3.41 10.28 -3.10
N HIS A 26 4.26 9.63 -2.31
CA HIS A 26 4.12 8.23 -1.92
C HIS A 26 2.80 7.98 -1.15
N MET A 27 2.43 8.89 -0.23
CA MET A 27 1.17 8.80 0.49
C MET A 27 -0.03 8.93 -0.44
N ALA A 28 0.03 9.83 -1.42
CA ALA A 28 -1.01 9.93 -2.44
C ALA A 28 -1.16 8.61 -3.20
N GLN A 29 -0.05 7.96 -3.60
CA GLN A 29 -0.13 6.65 -4.27
C GLN A 29 -0.75 5.58 -3.39
N ILE A 30 -0.34 5.49 -2.12
CA ILE A 30 -0.89 4.54 -1.15
C ILE A 30 -2.41 4.71 -1.00
N LEU A 31 -2.86 5.96 -0.88
CA LEU A 31 -4.26 6.28 -0.63
C LEU A 31 -5.15 6.14 -1.85
N THR A 32 -4.63 6.32 -3.05
CA THR A 32 -5.43 6.39 -4.27
C THR A 32 -5.21 5.22 -5.21
N ASP A 33 -4.20 4.38 -4.97
CA ASP A 33 -3.74 3.35 -5.92
C ASP A 33 -3.28 3.97 -7.27
N HIS A 34 -2.95 5.28 -7.26
CA HIS A 34 -2.47 6.02 -8.43
C HIS A 34 -0.96 6.20 -8.33
N GLY A 35 -0.19 5.62 -9.24
CA GLY A 35 1.26 5.76 -9.20
C GLY A 35 1.99 4.61 -9.88
N GLY A 36 3.16 4.23 -9.33
CA GLY A 36 4.03 3.22 -9.93
C GLY A 36 3.59 1.79 -9.69
N PHE A 37 2.29 1.51 -9.73
CA PHE A 37 1.72 0.16 -9.72
C PHE A 37 1.43 -0.28 -11.16
N ALA A 38 1.70 -1.54 -11.49
CA ALA A 38 1.53 -2.03 -12.86
C ALA A 38 0.09 -1.85 -13.35
N GLN A 39 -0.93 -2.05 -12.49
CA GLN A 39 -2.32 -1.79 -12.84
C GLN A 39 -2.55 -0.35 -13.31
N TYR A 40 -2.02 0.63 -12.57
CA TYR A 40 -2.21 2.03 -12.88
C TYR A 40 -1.48 2.41 -14.17
N LEU A 41 -0.22 1.99 -14.32
CA LEU A 41 0.59 2.27 -15.50
C LEU A 41 0.00 1.63 -16.77
N PHE A 42 -0.56 0.43 -16.67
CA PHE A 42 -1.25 -0.24 -17.79
C PHE A 42 -2.44 0.58 -18.30
N ARG A 43 -3.21 1.23 -17.43
CA ARG A 43 -4.32 2.12 -17.83
C ARG A 43 -3.87 3.27 -18.72
N PHE A 44 -2.64 3.74 -18.55
CA PHE A 44 -2.02 4.79 -19.35
C PHE A 44 -1.12 4.26 -20.48
N LYS A 45 -1.12 2.95 -20.72
CA LYS A 45 -0.27 2.29 -21.73
C LYS A 45 1.23 2.51 -21.51
N LEU A 46 1.64 2.71 -20.26
CA LEU A 46 3.05 2.82 -19.84
C LEU A 46 3.65 1.46 -19.45
N ARG A 47 2.81 0.43 -19.32
CA ARG A 47 3.20 -0.98 -19.23
C ARG A 47 2.30 -1.82 -20.13
N ASP A 48 2.82 -2.95 -20.58
CA ASP A 48 2.09 -3.91 -21.43
C ASP A 48 1.11 -4.81 -20.67
N SER A 49 1.25 -4.89 -19.35
CA SER A 49 0.45 -5.76 -18.48
C SER A 49 0.16 -5.09 -17.14
N PRO A 50 -1.07 -5.26 -16.59
CA PRO A 50 -1.43 -4.80 -15.24
C PRO A 50 -0.91 -5.74 -14.14
N HIS A 51 -0.37 -6.91 -14.51
CA HIS A 51 -0.03 -7.97 -13.58
C HIS A 51 1.30 -7.74 -12.85
N CYS A 52 1.41 -8.33 -11.66
CA CYS A 52 2.65 -8.30 -10.90
C CYS A 52 3.75 -9.07 -11.63
N ALA A 53 4.95 -8.49 -11.69
CA ALA A 53 6.09 -9.16 -12.34
C ALA A 53 6.56 -10.42 -11.59
N TYR A 54 6.25 -10.50 -10.30
CA TYR A 54 6.62 -11.62 -9.43
C TYR A 54 5.47 -12.62 -9.22
N ASP A 55 4.25 -12.21 -9.53
CA ASP A 55 3.06 -13.04 -9.49
C ASP A 55 2.16 -12.70 -10.69
N PRO A 56 2.39 -13.35 -11.85
CA PRO A 56 1.64 -13.05 -13.07
C PRO A 56 0.14 -13.35 -12.97
N ALA A 57 -0.32 -14.10 -11.97
CA ALA A 57 -1.73 -14.38 -11.76
C ALA A 57 -2.47 -13.18 -11.15
N GLU A 58 -1.74 -12.34 -10.39
CA GLU A 58 -2.32 -11.24 -9.63
C GLU A 58 -2.12 -9.89 -10.32
N ILE A 59 -3.11 -9.00 -10.14
CA ILE A 59 -3.01 -7.61 -10.57
C ILE A 59 -2.16 -6.87 -9.54
N GLN A 60 -1.19 -6.08 -10.01
CA GLN A 60 -0.38 -5.29 -9.08
C GLN A 60 -1.10 -3.98 -8.74
N ASP A 61 -1.89 -4.03 -7.67
CA ASP A 61 -2.47 -2.88 -6.97
C ASP A 61 -1.82 -2.67 -5.60
N VAL A 62 -2.17 -1.58 -4.93
CA VAL A 62 -1.62 -1.26 -3.60
C VAL A 62 -1.94 -2.33 -2.55
N LEU A 63 -3.10 -2.99 -2.59
CA LEU A 63 -3.43 -4.01 -1.60
C LEU A 63 -2.62 -5.28 -1.83
N HIS A 64 -2.50 -5.74 -3.07
CA HIS A 64 -1.67 -6.90 -3.42
C HIS A 64 -0.24 -6.72 -2.91
N VAL A 65 0.39 -5.57 -3.18
CA VAL A 65 1.79 -5.37 -2.76
C VAL A 65 1.98 -5.24 -1.25
N LEU A 66 0.96 -4.83 -0.51
CA LEU A 66 1.02 -4.74 0.96
C LEU A 66 0.68 -6.09 1.62
N GLU A 67 -0.34 -6.79 1.15
CA GLU A 67 -0.97 -7.92 1.85
C GLU A 67 -0.49 -9.28 1.35
N ASP A 68 -0.25 -9.43 0.05
CA ASP A 68 -0.17 -10.75 -0.58
C ASP A 68 1.17 -11.00 -1.26
N CYS A 69 1.70 -10.03 -2.01
CA CYS A 69 2.84 -10.20 -2.92
C CYS A 69 4.09 -10.79 -2.24
N ASP A 70 4.54 -11.95 -2.74
CA ASP A 70 5.70 -12.67 -2.20
C ASP A 70 7.01 -11.87 -2.28
N MET A 71 7.10 -10.94 -3.23
CA MET A 71 8.21 -9.99 -3.35
C MET A 71 8.47 -9.20 -2.07
N PHE A 72 7.43 -8.96 -1.27
CA PHE A 72 7.48 -8.17 -0.04
C PHE A 72 7.17 -8.99 1.21
N LEU A 73 7.19 -10.33 1.09
CA LEU A 73 6.95 -11.24 2.21
C LEU A 73 7.91 -10.98 3.36
N ARG A 74 9.19 -10.72 3.07
CA ARG A 74 10.20 -10.47 4.11
C ARG A 74 9.88 -9.19 4.90
N GLU A 75 9.56 -8.09 4.23
CA GLU A 75 9.20 -6.84 4.88
C GLU A 75 7.92 -6.96 5.70
N ARG A 76 6.92 -7.68 5.16
CA ARG A 76 5.66 -7.96 5.86
C ARG A 76 5.91 -8.77 7.13
N ALA A 77 6.59 -9.90 7.01
CA ALA A 77 6.94 -10.78 8.13
C ALA A 77 7.83 -10.10 9.18
N ALA A 78 8.64 -9.12 8.79
CA ALA A 78 9.43 -8.32 9.72
C ALA A 78 8.56 -7.32 10.50
N LEU A 79 7.48 -6.79 9.92
CA LEU A 79 6.59 -5.80 10.54
C LEU A 79 5.54 -6.44 11.46
N GLU A 80 4.91 -7.54 11.02
CA GLU A 80 3.78 -8.17 11.70
C GLU A 80 4.02 -8.45 13.20
N PRO A 81 5.19 -8.96 13.64
CA PRO A 81 5.47 -9.17 15.07
C PRO A 81 5.49 -7.87 15.88
N TRP A 82 5.87 -6.74 15.28
CA TRP A 82 5.93 -5.45 15.97
C TRP A 82 4.57 -4.80 16.15
N ILE A 83 3.63 -5.04 15.22
CA ILE A 83 2.27 -4.50 15.29
C ILE A 83 1.28 -5.48 15.93
N GLY A 84 1.66 -6.76 16.07
CA GLY A 84 0.88 -7.81 16.72
C GLY A 84 -0.31 -8.33 15.93
N VAL A 85 -0.40 -7.99 14.63
CA VAL A 85 -1.49 -8.38 13.73
C VAL A 85 -0.95 -8.60 12.32
N ALA A 86 -1.61 -9.46 11.54
CA ALA A 86 -1.25 -9.68 10.14
C ALA A 86 -1.57 -8.44 9.28
N ILE A 87 -0.73 -8.16 8.27
CA ILE A 87 -0.98 -7.11 7.28
C ILE A 87 -2.08 -7.58 6.34
N SER A 88 -3.30 -7.17 6.64
CA SER A 88 -4.48 -7.43 5.81
C SER A 88 -5.45 -6.26 5.93
N ARG A 89 -6.20 -5.98 4.86
CA ARG A 89 -7.17 -4.89 4.79
C ARG A 89 -8.12 -4.87 5.98
N ARG A 90 -8.51 -6.05 6.47
CA ARG A 90 -9.42 -6.20 7.61
C ARG A 90 -8.86 -5.64 8.92
N HIS A 91 -7.53 -5.60 9.07
CA HIS A 91 -6.84 -5.08 10.27
C HIS A 91 -6.34 -3.64 10.09
N PHE A 92 -6.36 -3.07 8.89
CA PHE A 92 -5.93 -1.67 8.68
C PHE A 92 -6.66 -0.67 9.61
N PRO A 93 -7.98 -0.78 9.85
CA PRO A 93 -8.64 0.10 10.81
C PRO A 93 -8.08 0.00 12.23
N GLU A 94 -7.60 -1.17 12.67
CA GLU A 94 -6.98 -1.37 13.99
C GLU A 94 -5.55 -0.82 14.01
N ILE A 95 -4.75 -1.16 13.00
CA ILE A 95 -3.36 -0.71 12.85
C ILE A 95 -3.28 0.81 12.82
N LEU A 96 -4.22 1.46 12.13
CA LEU A 96 -4.23 2.90 11.93
C LEU A 96 -4.81 3.70 13.11
N ASP A 97 -5.53 3.05 14.03
CA ASP A 97 -6.10 3.70 15.23
C ASP A 97 -5.07 3.78 16.38
N ASP A 98 -4.09 2.87 16.39
CA ASP A 98 -2.95 2.90 17.31
C ASP A 98 -1.79 3.72 16.73
N ALA A 99 -1.31 4.73 17.47
CA ALA A 99 -0.27 5.64 16.98
C ALA A 99 1.07 4.94 16.68
N GLY A 100 1.48 3.98 17.52
CA GLY A 100 2.74 3.26 17.36
C GLY A 100 2.70 2.24 16.23
N LYS A 101 1.56 1.54 16.07
CA LYS A 101 1.33 0.64 14.92
C LYS A 101 1.24 1.44 13.62
N LYS A 102 0.52 2.58 13.63
CA LYS A 102 0.34 3.46 12.49
C LYS A 102 1.68 3.95 11.95
N GLU A 103 2.56 4.46 12.80
CA GLU A 103 3.87 4.96 12.37
C GLU A 103 4.68 3.87 11.62
N LYS A 104 4.80 2.69 12.21
CA LYS A 104 5.52 1.56 11.61
C LYS A 104 4.87 1.08 10.31
N PHE A 105 3.54 1.02 10.27
CA PHE A 105 2.79 0.62 9.08
C PHE A 105 2.96 1.62 7.93
N ILE A 106 2.90 2.93 8.20
CA ILE A 106 3.11 3.95 7.17
C ILE A 106 4.54 3.91 6.63
N ALA A 107 5.55 3.72 7.49
CA ALA A 107 6.94 3.54 7.06
C ALA A 107 7.10 2.32 6.13
N TYR A 108 6.45 1.21 6.47
CA TYR A 108 6.37 0.03 5.61
C TYR A 108 5.73 0.34 4.26
N CYS A 109 4.53 0.93 4.24
CA CYS A 109 3.82 1.30 3.01
C CYS A 109 4.68 2.18 2.10
N ILE A 110 5.36 3.18 2.65
CA ILE A 110 6.25 4.07 1.90
C ILE A 110 7.41 3.28 1.29
N ASN A 111 8.02 2.35 2.02
CA ASN A 111 9.10 1.50 1.50
C ASN A 111 8.60 0.63 0.32
N ILE A 112 7.45 -0.03 0.48
CA ILE A 112 6.87 -0.87 -0.57
C ILE A 112 6.56 -0.06 -1.83
N VAL A 113 5.94 1.12 -1.69
CA VAL A 113 5.66 1.98 -2.85
C VAL A 113 6.93 2.49 -3.51
N LYS A 114 7.97 2.87 -2.74
CA LYS A 114 9.29 3.21 -3.30
C LYS A 114 9.89 2.06 -4.11
N ARG A 115 9.75 0.81 -3.63
CA ARG A 115 10.22 -0.37 -4.37
C ARG A 115 9.40 -0.59 -5.65
N CYS A 116 8.07 -0.46 -5.59
CA CYS A 116 7.20 -0.58 -6.76
C CYS A 116 7.53 0.47 -7.83
N ASN A 117 7.73 1.73 -7.44
CA ASN A 117 8.12 2.80 -8.33
C ASN A 117 9.40 2.46 -9.12
N ARG A 118 10.43 1.92 -8.43
CA ARG A 118 11.67 1.50 -9.08
C ARG A 118 11.49 0.31 -10.02
N ILE A 119 10.76 -0.71 -9.58
CA ILE A 119 10.54 -1.95 -10.35
C ILE A 119 9.76 -1.66 -11.64
N ASN A 120 8.82 -0.74 -11.57
CA ASN A 120 7.97 -0.38 -12.69
C ASN A 120 8.46 0.84 -13.48
N ASN A 121 9.68 1.34 -13.21
CA ASN A 121 10.26 2.52 -13.87
C ASN A 121 9.33 3.75 -13.85
N ALA A 122 8.61 3.94 -12.74
CA ALA A 122 7.63 5.01 -12.58
C ALA A 122 8.19 6.25 -11.89
N ASN A 123 9.45 6.22 -11.44
CA ASN A 123 10.23 7.35 -10.92
C ASN A 123 11.73 7.11 -11.09
#